data_AF-A0A0F2SIW7-F1
#
_entry.id   AF-A0A0F2SIW7-F1
#
_cell.length_a   1.000
_cell.length_b   1.000
_cell.length_c   1.000
_cell.angle_alpha   90.00
_cell.angle_beta   90.00
_cell.angle_gamma   90.00
#
_symmetry.space_group_name_H-M   'P 1'
#
loop_
_entity.id
_entity.type
_entity.pdbx_description
1 polymer ?
#
loop_
_entity_poly.entity_id
_entity_poly.type
_entity_poly.pdbx_seq_one_letter_code
_entity_poly.pdbx_strand_id
1 'polypeptide(L)'
;MNKRTEAQPRFFLVVYIAFRFTYAWYMDPSSCKKCHEVEPYHASWQESPHKNIDCMHCHKTRGPFHRLDTTVRGIKDLSLHIKGDYFTFRAVYYDTNCINCHTGNFKSETNAPLMPKNHAKLIKNGVGCNNCHRDTGHKNGLGVDEKFAELAE
;
A
#
# COMPACT_ATOMS: atom_id res chain seq x y z
N MET A 1 -44.84 -30.83 -2.73
CA MET A 1 -44.72 -29.39 -2.39
C MET A 1 -43.25 -29.00 -2.34
N ASN A 2 -42.71 -28.50 -3.45
CA ASN A 2 -41.32 -28.08 -3.54
C ASN A 2 -41.25 -26.59 -3.18
N LYS A 3 -40.93 -26.27 -1.92
CA LYS A 3 -40.65 -24.88 -1.54
C LYS A 3 -39.34 -24.51 -2.21
N ARG A 4 -39.40 -23.93 -3.42
CA ARG A 4 -38.24 -23.26 -4.01
C ARG A 4 -37.78 -22.25 -2.96
N THR A 5 -36.59 -22.46 -2.43
CA THR A 5 -35.89 -21.49 -1.58
C THR A 5 -35.51 -20.33 -2.47
N GLU A 6 -36.49 -19.51 -2.84
CA GLU A 6 -36.24 -18.23 -3.47
C GLU A 6 -35.58 -17.38 -2.41
N ALA A 7 -34.24 -17.29 -2.46
CA ALA A 7 -33.49 -16.37 -1.64
C ALA A 7 -34.08 -14.97 -1.90
N GLN A 8 -34.84 -14.49 -0.91
CA GLN A 8 -35.66 -13.30 -1.02
C GLN A 8 -34.76 -12.12 -1.43
N PRO A 9 -35.19 -11.17 -2.28
CA PRO A 9 -34.34 -10.06 -2.74
C PRO A 9 -33.69 -9.25 -1.60
N ARG A 10 -34.30 -9.28 -0.40
CA ARG A 10 -33.76 -8.73 0.84
C ARG A 10 -32.46 -9.42 1.30
N PHE A 11 -32.35 -10.74 1.12
CA PHE A 11 -31.15 -11.50 1.46
C PHE A 11 -29.94 -11.05 0.62
N PHE A 12 -30.10 -10.96 -0.70
CA PHE A 12 -29.03 -10.50 -1.58
C PHE A 12 -28.63 -9.05 -1.29
N LEU A 13 -29.61 -8.18 -0.97
CA LEU A 13 -29.34 -6.81 -0.57
C LEU A 13 -28.52 -6.74 0.72
N VAL A 14 -28.86 -7.53 1.74
CA VAL A 14 -28.11 -7.60 3.00
C VAL A 14 -26.69 -8.09 2.76
N VAL A 15 -26.52 -9.17 1.98
CA VAL A 15 -25.19 -9.70 1.63
C VAL A 15 -24.35 -8.66 0.89
N TYR A 16 -24.95 -7.96 -0.08
CA TYR A 16 -24.27 -6.91 -0.83
C TYR A 16 -23.84 -5.75 0.09
N ILE A 17 -24.73 -5.29 0.96
CA ILE A 17 -24.42 -4.21 1.91
C ILE A 17 -23.27 -4.64 2.82
N ALA A 18 -23.36 -5.84 3.42
CA ALA A 18 -22.29 -6.38 4.27
C ALA A 18 -20.96 -6.45 3.51
N PHE A 19 -20.96 -6.98 2.28
CA PHE A 19 -19.76 -7.02 1.44
C PHE A 19 -19.18 -5.62 1.19
N ARG A 20 -20.01 -4.63 0.87
CA ARG A 20 -19.55 -3.26 0.61
C ARG A 20 -18.94 -2.61 1.86
N PHE A 21 -19.53 -2.82 3.02
CA PHE A 21 -18.98 -2.32 4.28
C PHE A 21 -17.64 -2.99 4.61
N THR A 22 -17.56 -4.32 4.57
CA THR A 22 -16.32 -5.05 4.85
C THR A 22 -15.22 -4.66 3.87
N TYR A 23 -15.55 -4.56 2.57
CA TYR A 23 -14.61 -4.12 1.55
C TYR A 23 -14.10 -2.70 1.80
N ALA A 24 -15.00 -1.76 2.11
CA ALA A 24 -14.62 -0.37 2.37
C ALA A 24 -13.71 -0.27 3.60
N TRP A 25 -14.02 -1.00 4.67
CA TRP A 25 -13.21 -1.05 5.87
C TRP A 25 -11.83 -1.68 5.60
N TYR A 26 -11.79 -2.80 4.90
CA TYR A 26 -10.53 -3.50 4.60
C TYR A 26 -9.61 -2.72 3.68
N MET A 27 -10.18 -1.96 2.74
CA MET A 27 -9.43 -1.08 1.82
C MET A 27 -9.06 0.27 2.43
N ASP A 28 -9.51 0.55 3.65
CA ASP A 28 -9.17 1.77 4.36
C ASP A 28 -7.77 1.66 5.00
N PRO A 29 -6.87 2.62 4.77
CA PRO A 29 -5.52 2.62 5.33
C PRO A 29 -5.47 2.60 6.86
N SER A 30 -6.53 3.06 7.54
CA SER A 30 -6.63 2.94 9.00
C SER A 30 -6.74 1.49 9.48
N SER A 31 -7.25 0.58 8.66
CA SER A 31 -7.29 -0.84 8.97
C SER A 31 -5.92 -1.49 8.90
N CYS A 32 -5.06 -1.06 7.96
CA CYS A 32 -3.68 -1.54 7.86
C CYS A 32 -2.88 -1.25 9.14
N LYS A 33 -3.11 -0.09 9.77
CA LYS A 33 -2.42 0.33 11.00
C LYS A 33 -2.76 -0.52 12.23
N LYS A 34 -3.76 -1.39 12.15
CA LYS A 34 -4.13 -2.31 13.24
C LYS A 34 -3.31 -3.60 13.23
N CYS A 35 -2.60 -3.87 12.15
CA CYS A 35 -1.67 -4.99 12.03
C CYS A 35 -0.32 -4.57 12.64
N HIS A 36 0.18 -5.35 13.59
CA HIS A 36 1.46 -5.06 14.27
C HIS A 36 2.65 -5.14 13.28
N GLU A 37 2.50 -5.89 12.20
CA GLU A 37 3.49 -6.00 11.11
C GLU A 37 3.71 -4.67 10.39
N VAL A 38 2.71 -3.78 10.42
CA VAL A 38 2.74 -2.47 9.76
C VAL A 38 3.17 -1.37 10.74
N GLU A 39 3.08 -1.61 12.05
CA GLU A 39 3.38 -0.63 13.10
C GLU A 39 4.75 0.06 12.97
N PRO A 40 5.89 -0.65 12.82
CA PRO A 40 7.20 0.00 12.71
C PRO A 40 7.31 0.87 11.44
N TYR A 41 6.66 0.44 10.36
CA TYR A 41 6.60 1.21 9.12
C TYR A 41 5.75 2.47 9.30
N HIS A 42 4.58 2.35 9.93
CA HIS A 42 3.73 3.50 10.21
C HIS A 42 4.44 4.53 11.09
N ALA A 43 5.12 4.09 12.16
CA ALA A 43 5.91 4.98 13.02
C ALA A 43 7.00 5.72 12.21
N SER A 44 7.74 5.00 11.37
CA SER A 44 8.74 5.63 10.50
C SER A 44 8.14 6.56 9.46
N TRP A 45 6.95 6.25 8.93
CA TRP A 45 6.24 7.12 8.00
C TRP A 45 5.83 8.45 8.61
N GLN A 46 5.46 8.48 9.88
CA GLN A 46 5.11 9.70 10.60
C GLN A 46 6.26 10.70 10.68
N GLU A 47 7.50 10.24 10.55
CA GLU A 47 8.71 11.07 10.54
C GLU A 47 9.20 11.37 9.11
N SER A 48 8.65 10.72 8.09
CA SER A 48 9.08 10.84 6.70
C SER A 48 8.63 12.17 6.05
N PRO A 49 9.27 12.57 4.92
CA PRO A 49 8.80 13.68 4.10
C PRO A 49 7.34 13.52 3.60
N HIS A 50 6.84 12.29 3.52
CA HIS A 50 5.50 11.97 3.02
C HIS A 50 4.47 11.66 4.13
N LYS A 51 4.75 12.03 5.38
CA LYS A 51 3.84 11.80 6.54
C LYS A 51 2.42 12.36 6.41
N ASN A 52 2.17 13.23 5.43
CA ASN A 52 0.84 13.81 5.16
C ASN A 52 0.17 13.20 3.92
N ILE A 53 0.77 12.16 3.34
CA ILE A 53 0.29 11.47 2.14
C ILE A 53 -0.15 10.06 2.53
N ASP A 54 -1.38 9.71 2.16
CA ASP A 54 -1.93 8.38 2.44
C ASP A 54 -1.06 7.26 1.85
N CYS A 55 -0.83 6.20 2.63
CA CYS A 55 0.02 5.05 2.26
C CYS A 55 -0.33 4.49 0.87
N MET A 56 -1.62 4.52 0.50
CA MET A 56 -2.13 3.97 -0.74
C MET A 56 -1.84 4.85 -1.96
N HIS A 57 -1.40 6.10 -1.79
CA HIS A 57 -0.86 6.86 -2.92
C HIS A 57 0.46 6.26 -3.42
N CYS A 58 1.21 5.56 -2.56
CA CYS A 58 2.45 4.86 -2.94
C CYS A 58 2.23 3.36 -3.19
N HIS A 59 1.49 2.68 -2.30
CA HIS A 59 1.38 1.21 -2.26
C HIS A 59 0.25 0.60 -3.11
N LYS A 60 -0.63 1.43 -3.66
CA LYS A 60 -1.69 0.99 -4.59
C LYS A 60 -1.21 1.17 -6.02
N THR A 61 -1.38 0.15 -6.86
CA THR A 61 -1.18 0.35 -8.29
C THR A 61 -2.24 1.32 -8.84
N ARG A 62 -2.03 1.84 -10.05
CA ARG A 62 -3.01 2.67 -10.76
C ARG A 62 -3.59 1.92 -11.96
N GLY A 63 -4.64 2.47 -12.55
CA GLY A 63 -5.35 1.87 -13.69
C GLY A 63 -6.57 1.04 -13.27
N PRO A 64 -7.29 0.45 -14.25
CA PRO A 64 -8.60 -0.16 -14.02
C PRO A 64 -8.58 -1.36 -13.07
N PHE A 65 -7.45 -2.06 -12.97
CA PHE A 65 -7.30 -3.24 -12.13
C PHE A 65 -6.76 -2.96 -10.73
N HIS A 66 -6.64 -1.68 -10.33
CA HIS A 66 -6.02 -1.34 -9.06
C HIS A 66 -6.68 -1.98 -7.83
N ARG A 67 -8.00 -2.11 -7.87
CA ARG A 67 -8.78 -2.73 -6.79
C ARG A 67 -8.47 -4.22 -6.69
N LEU A 68 -8.41 -4.92 -7.83
CA LEU A 68 -8.14 -6.34 -7.87
C LEU A 68 -6.73 -6.65 -7.36
N ASP A 69 -5.73 -5.94 -7.86
CA ASP A 69 -4.33 -6.06 -7.41
C ASP A 69 -4.20 -5.87 -5.90
N THR A 70 -4.78 -4.79 -5.37
CA THR A 70 -4.73 -4.48 -3.93
C THR A 70 -5.43 -5.55 -3.10
N THR A 71 -6.61 -6.02 -3.54
CA THR A 71 -7.35 -7.08 -2.83
C THR A 71 -6.55 -8.37 -2.79
N VAL A 72 -5.95 -8.80 -3.90
CA VAL A 72 -5.18 -10.05 -3.97
C VAL A 72 -3.96 -9.99 -3.05
N ARG A 73 -3.26 -8.85 -3.03
CA ARG A 73 -2.13 -8.63 -2.12
C ARG A 73 -2.57 -8.64 -0.65
N GLY A 74 -3.66 -7.96 -0.32
CA GLY A 74 -4.20 -7.99 1.04
C GLY A 74 -4.59 -9.40 1.51
N ILE A 75 -5.25 -10.18 0.66
CA ILE A 75 -5.59 -11.58 0.98
C ILE A 75 -4.32 -12.41 1.24
N LYS A 76 -3.27 -12.20 0.44
CA LYS A 76 -1.96 -12.82 0.67
C LYS A 76 -1.40 -12.42 2.04
N ASP A 77 -1.38 -11.13 2.36
CA ASP A 77 -0.84 -10.61 3.62
C ASP A 77 -1.62 -11.15 4.82
N LEU A 78 -2.96 -11.23 4.74
CA LEU A 78 -3.79 -11.88 5.76
C LEU A 78 -3.46 -13.37 5.91
N SER A 79 -3.24 -14.08 4.79
CA SER A 79 -2.82 -15.49 4.86
C SER A 79 -1.45 -15.64 5.51
N LEU A 80 -0.53 -14.70 5.33
CA LEU A 80 0.80 -14.74 5.96
C LEU A 80 0.69 -14.46 7.46
N HIS A 81 -0.12 -13.47 7.85
CA HIS A 81 -0.43 -13.18 9.26
C HIS A 81 -0.96 -14.42 9.99
N ILE A 82 -1.99 -15.07 9.43
CA ILE A 82 -2.61 -16.27 10.04
C ILE A 82 -1.60 -17.42 10.19
N LYS A 83 -0.66 -17.55 9.25
CA LYS A 83 0.40 -18.57 9.29
C LYS A 83 1.57 -18.19 10.20
N GLY A 84 1.64 -16.96 10.69
CA GLY A 84 2.79 -16.44 11.43
C GLY A 84 4.06 -16.30 10.58
N ASP A 85 3.93 -16.19 9.25
CA ASP A 85 5.06 -16.00 8.34
C ASP A 85 5.35 -14.50 8.14
N TYR A 86 6.12 -13.94 9.06
CA TYR A 86 6.46 -12.51 9.08
C TYR A 86 7.59 -12.13 8.11
N PHE A 87 8.43 -13.08 7.72
CA PHE A 87 9.57 -12.82 6.81
C PHE A 87 9.14 -12.62 5.36
N THR A 88 8.01 -13.20 4.97
CA THR A 88 7.50 -13.12 3.58
C THR A 88 6.66 -11.86 3.31
N PHE A 89 6.37 -11.06 4.35
CA PHE A 89 5.70 -9.77 4.17
C PHE A 89 6.54 -8.85 3.29
N ARG A 90 5.94 -8.37 2.20
CA ARG A 90 6.60 -7.45 1.28
C ARG A 90 5.62 -6.43 0.76
N ALA A 91 5.77 -5.20 1.25
CA ALA A 91 5.09 -4.06 0.64
C ALA A 91 5.70 -3.77 -0.74
N VAL A 92 4.85 -3.42 -1.69
CA VAL A 92 5.25 -2.97 -3.03
C VAL A 92 4.85 -1.52 -3.21
N TYR A 93 5.70 -0.74 -3.84
CA TYR A 93 5.39 0.61 -4.31
C TYR A 93 5.62 0.67 -5.82
N TYR A 94 5.12 1.74 -6.46
CA TYR A 94 5.20 1.91 -7.90
C TYR A 94 5.87 3.24 -8.25
N ASP A 95 6.92 3.25 -9.07
CA ASP A 95 7.59 4.50 -9.49
C ASP A 95 6.63 5.46 -10.24
N THR A 96 5.62 4.91 -10.92
CA THR A 96 4.54 5.71 -11.53
C THR A 96 3.79 6.56 -10.50
N ASN A 97 3.74 6.11 -9.25
CA ASN A 97 3.17 6.86 -8.14
C ASN A 97 3.95 8.14 -7.83
N CYS A 98 5.27 8.04 -7.74
CA CYS A 98 6.16 9.18 -7.61
C CYS A 98 6.01 10.15 -8.79
N ILE A 99 6.05 9.63 -10.02
CA ILE A 99 6.04 10.46 -11.24
C ILE A 99 4.76 11.30 -11.36
N ASN A 100 3.60 10.76 -11.01
CA ASN A 100 2.35 11.52 -11.17
C ASN A 100 2.31 12.78 -10.29
N CYS A 101 2.88 12.73 -9.09
CA CYS A 101 2.91 13.86 -8.18
C CYS A 101 4.09 14.79 -8.53
N HIS A 102 5.25 14.23 -8.81
CA HIS A 102 6.48 14.98 -9.08
C HIS A 102 6.62 15.50 -10.52
N THR A 103 5.70 15.21 -11.44
CA THR A 103 5.67 15.85 -12.78
C THR A 103 4.63 16.94 -12.92
N GLY A 104 3.80 17.17 -11.88
CA GLY A 104 2.73 18.18 -11.90
C GLY A 104 1.54 17.84 -12.79
N ASN A 105 1.54 16.67 -13.44
CA ASN A 105 0.44 16.22 -14.32
C ASN A 105 -0.79 15.75 -13.53
N PHE A 106 -0.67 15.55 -12.21
CA PHE A 106 -1.77 15.11 -11.35
C PHE A 106 -2.18 16.21 -10.38
N LYS A 107 -3.23 16.97 -10.73
CA LYS A 107 -3.66 18.20 -10.03
C LYS A 107 -4.09 18.00 -8.56
N SER A 108 -4.59 16.82 -8.18
CA SER A 108 -5.11 16.58 -6.83
C SER A 108 -4.04 16.38 -5.75
N GLU A 109 -2.74 16.38 -6.10
CA GLU A 109 -1.62 16.09 -5.19
C GLU A 109 -0.52 17.19 -5.23
N THR A 110 -0.89 18.46 -5.39
CA THR A 110 -0.01 19.51 -5.96
C THR A 110 0.90 20.32 -5.01
N ASN A 111 1.32 19.78 -3.86
CA ASN A 111 2.40 20.41 -3.06
C ASN A 111 3.77 19.74 -3.22
N ALA A 112 3.89 18.74 -4.09
CA ALA A 112 5.14 18.03 -4.31
C ALA A 112 6.15 18.89 -5.10
N PRO A 113 7.45 18.87 -4.76
CA PRO A 113 8.48 19.49 -5.59
C PRO A 113 8.52 18.81 -6.96
N LEU A 114 8.70 19.60 -8.02
CA LEU A 114 8.80 19.04 -9.37
C LEU A 114 10.14 18.32 -9.57
N MET A 115 10.07 17.19 -10.25
CA MET A 115 11.22 16.39 -10.64
C MET A 115 12.11 17.18 -11.59
N PRO A 116 13.42 17.30 -11.31
CA PRO A 116 14.34 17.98 -12.21
C PRO A 116 14.53 17.26 -13.55
N LYS A 117 14.84 18.01 -14.61
CA LYS A 117 14.96 17.48 -15.99
C LYS A 117 15.97 16.35 -16.17
N ASN A 118 17.04 16.32 -15.37
CA ASN A 118 18.08 15.29 -15.44
C ASN A 118 17.60 13.88 -15.02
N HIS A 119 16.48 13.77 -14.30
CA HIS A 119 15.94 12.48 -13.86
C HIS A 119 15.30 11.67 -14.99
N ALA A 120 14.81 12.33 -16.04
CA ALA A 120 14.15 11.65 -17.16
C ALA A 120 15.05 10.58 -17.83
N LYS A 121 16.35 10.87 -17.97
CA LYS A 121 17.32 9.91 -18.53
C LYS A 121 17.55 8.73 -17.60
N LEU A 122 17.62 8.96 -16.28
CA LEU A 122 17.82 7.92 -15.27
C LEU A 122 16.64 6.94 -15.24
N ILE A 123 15.42 7.48 -15.20
CA ILE A 123 14.18 6.69 -15.17
C ILE A 123 14.02 5.89 -16.47
N LYS A 124 14.32 6.50 -17.64
CA LYS A 124 14.29 5.78 -18.93
C LYS A 124 15.27 4.60 -18.98
N ASN A 125 16.35 4.67 -18.21
CA ASN A 125 17.34 3.59 -18.07
C ASN A 125 16.99 2.60 -16.94
N GLY A 126 15.79 2.67 -16.35
CA GLY A 126 15.31 1.75 -15.32
C GLY A 126 15.76 2.07 -13.89
N VAL A 127 16.35 3.25 -13.65
CA VAL A 127 16.70 3.68 -12.28
C VAL A 127 15.43 4.16 -11.58
N GLY A 128 14.91 3.33 -10.67
CA GLY A 128 13.76 3.67 -9.81
C GLY A 128 14.06 4.77 -8.80
N CYS A 129 13.01 5.43 -8.31
CA CYS A 129 13.14 6.63 -7.49
C CYS A 129 13.84 6.36 -6.15
N ASN A 130 13.48 5.25 -5.48
CA ASN A 130 14.04 4.90 -4.17
C ASN A 130 15.47 4.37 -4.23
N ASN A 131 16.10 4.25 -5.41
CA ASN A 131 17.55 3.97 -5.47
C ASN A 131 18.37 5.13 -4.87
N CYS A 132 17.86 6.37 -4.96
CA CYS A 132 18.46 7.55 -4.34
C CYS A 132 17.56 8.15 -3.26
N HIS A 133 16.24 8.19 -3.48
CA HIS A 133 15.26 8.74 -2.55
C HIS A 133 14.76 7.66 -1.58
N ARG A 134 15.72 7.08 -0.87
CA ARG A 134 15.54 5.87 -0.07
C ARG A 134 14.46 6.02 1.01
N ASP A 135 14.52 7.06 1.83
CA ASP A 135 13.66 7.18 3.02
C ASP A 135 12.48 8.14 2.81
N THR A 136 11.92 8.11 1.60
CA THR A 136 10.86 9.03 1.16
C THR A 136 9.55 8.84 1.92
N GLY A 137 9.17 7.58 2.16
CA GLY A 137 7.94 7.22 2.87
C GLY A 137 8.17 6.53 4.21
N HIS A 138 9.29 5.82 4.36
CA HIS A 138 9.67 5.10 5.58
C HIS A 138 11.19 4.86 5.49
N LYS A 139 11.87 4.67 6.62
CA LYS A 139 13.28 4.29 6.67
C LYS A 139 13.46 2.94 5.99
N ASN A 140 14.50 2.80 5.17
CA ASN A 140 14.88 1.49 4.64
C ASN A 140 15.53 0.61 5.69
N GLY A 141 15.36 -0.70 5.54
CA GLY A 141 16.02 -1.68 6.42
C GLY A 141 15.40 -1.76 7.81
N LEU A 142 14.19 -1.20 8.02
CA LEU A 142 13.43 -1.44 9.25
C LEU A 142 13.30 -2.95 9.51
N GLY A 143 13.63 -3.38 10.73
CA GLY A 143 13.71 -4.79 11.14
C GLY A 143 14.98 -5.54 10.69
N VAL A 144 15.75 -5.00 9.73
CA VAL A 144 17.05 -5.56 9.31
C VAL A 144 18.20 -4.86 10.03
N ASP A 145 18.15 -3.55 10.20
CA ASP A 145 19.16 -2.77 10.93
C ASP A 145 19.29 -3.24 12.38
N GLU A 146 18.16 -3.51 13.06
CA GLU A 146 18.13 -4.07 14.42
C GLU A 146 18.76 -5.46 14.46
N LYS A 147 18.44 -6.30 13.46
CA LYS A 147 19.04 -7.63 13.33
C LYS A 147 20.54 -7.57 13.04
N PHE A 148 20.99 -6.60 12.24
CA PHE A 148 22.40 -6.40 11.97
C PHE A 148 23.16 -5.85 13.18
N ALA A 149 22.52 -5.04 14.02
CA ALA A 149 23.08 -4.61 15.29
C ALA A 149 23.27 -5.81 16.25
N GLU A 150 22.28 -6.70 16.37
CA GLU A 150 22.40 -7.94 17.15
C GLU A 150 23.50 -8.89 16.66
N LEU A 151 23.81 -8.87 15.36
CA LEU A 151 24.84 -9.72 14.74
C LEU A 151 26.24 -9.09 14.74
N ALA A 152 26.33 -7.80 15.10
CA ALA A 152 27.59 -7.06 15.19
C ALA A 152 28.21 -7.10 16.60
N GLU A 153 27.49 -7.69 17.57
CA GLU A 153 27.99 -8.10 18.89
C GLU A 153 28.53 -9.54 18.86
#